data_AF-A0A960T214-F1
#
_entry.id   AF-A0A960T214-F1
#
_cell.length_a   1.000
_cell.length_b   1.000
_cell.length_c   1.000
_cell.angle_alpha   90.00
_cell.angle_beta   90.00
_cell.angle_gamma   90.00
#
_symmetry.space_group_name_H-M   'P 1'
#
loop_
_entity.id
_entity.type
_entity.pdbx_description
1 polymer ?
#
loop_
_entity_poly.entity_id
_entity_poly.type
_entity_poly.pdbx_seq_one_letter_code
_entity_poly.pdbx_strand_id
1 'polypeptide(L)' 'RNGDRMNLRIESSCSTVLEDLLVRADETSKLEVHIDTDEGNACGLKPDTFCELIK' A
#
# COMPACT_ATOMS: atom_id res chain seq x y z
N ARG A 1 12.28 6.02 -3.97
CA ARG A 1 12.66 7.45 -4.01
C ARG A 1 11.42 8.25 -4.41
N ASN A 2 11.36 9.55 -4.15
CA ASN A 2 10.23 10.36 -4.61
C ASN A 2 10.09 10.23 -6.14
N GLY A 3 8.88 9.95 -6.62
CA GLY A 3 8.60 9.70 -8.03
C GLY A 3 8.83 8.27 -8.51
N ASP A 4 9.40 7.38 -7.69
CA ASP A 4 9.50 5.95 -8.03
C ASP A 4 8.12 5.27 -7.99
N ARG A 5 8.08 4.06 -8.54
CA ARG A 5 6.94 3.13 -8.47
C ARG A 5 7.30 1.92 -7.61
N MET A 6 6.35 1.48 -6.80
CA MET A 6 6.45 0.28 -5.96
C MET A 6 5.10 -0.45 -5.96
N ASN A 7 5.13 -1.74 -5.65
CA ASN A 7 3.92 -2.52 -5.49
C ASN A 7 3.65 -2.74 -4.00
N LEU A 8 2.38 -2.71 -3.59
CA LEU A 8 1.96 -3.07 -2.24
C LEU A 8 1.26 -4.41 -2.29
N ARG A 9 1.81 -5.39 -1.59
CA ARG A 9 1.12 -6.66 -1.34
C ARG A 9 0.34 -6.56 -0.03
N ILE A 10 -0.92 -6.95 -0.07
CA ILE A 10 -1.83 -6.99 1.08
C ILE A 10 -2.25 -8.45 1.29
N GLU A 11 -1.89 -9.02 2.44
CA GLU A 11 -2.19 -10.41 2.78
C GLU A 11 -3.45 -10.50 3.62
N SER A 12 -4.57 -10.75 2.95
CA SER A 12 -5.90 -10.83 3.55
C SER A 12 -6.68 -12.04 3.00
N SER A 13 -7.96 -12.16 3.37
CA SER A 13 -8.89 -13.11 2.76
C SER A 13 -9.12 -12.88 1.26
N CYS A 14 -8.80 -11.67 0.76
CA CYS A 14 -8.82 -11.28 -0.66
C CYS A 14 -7.45 -10.68 -1.01
N SER A 15 -6.41 -11.50 -0.90
CA SER A 15 -5.03 -11.05 -1.10
C SER A 15 -4.86 -10.39 -2.47
N THR A 16 -4.31 -9.18 -2.46
CA THR A 16 -4.23 -8.31 -3.64
C THR A 16 -2.86 -7.66 -3.69
N VAL A 17 -2.36 -7.41 -4.90
CA VAL A 17 -1.20 -6.56 -5.14
C VAL A 17 -1.67 -5.30 -5.85
N LEU A 18 -1.45 -4.14 -5.22
CA LEU A 18 -1.65 -2.85 -5.86
C LEU A 18 -0.34 -2.46 -6.53
N GLU A 19 -0.35 -2.40 -7.86
CA GLU A 19 0.84 -2.17 -8.67
C GLU A 19 1.05 -0.68 -8.97
N ASP A 20 2.31 -0.31 -9.21
CA ASP A 20 2.71 1.03 -9.66
C ASP A 20 2.27 2.20 -8.75
N LEU A 21 2.26 1.98 -7.44
CA LEU A 21 1.99 3.03 -6.46
C LEU A 21 3.07 4.12 -6.52
N LEU A 22 2.64 5.38 -6.58
CA LEU A 22 3.53 6.52 -6.62
C LEU A 22 4.18 6.75 -5.24
N VAL A 23 5.49 6.64 -5.17
CA VAL A 23 6.24 6.99 -3.96
C VAL A 23 6.31 8.51 -3.83
N ARG A 24 5.71 9.04 -2.77
CA ARG A 24 5.84 10.44 -2.35
C ARG A 24 6.72 10.50 -1.11
N ALA A 25 7.95 10.97 -1.26
CA ALA A 25 8.93 11.01 -0.18
C ALA A 25 9.50 12.41 0.02
N ASP A 26 9.38 12.93 1.23
CA ASP A 26 10.05 14.13 1.73
C ASP A 26 10.74 13.87 3.08
N GLU A 27 11.49 14.86 3.59
CA GLU A 27 12.28 14.72 4.83
C GLU A 27 11.42 14.52 6.09
N THR A 28 10.13 14.85 6.03
CA THR A 28 9.19 14.79 7.15
C THR A 28 8.22 13.61 7.08
N SER A 29 8.25 12.87 5.96
CA SER A 29 7.32 11.78 5.66
C SER A 29 7.55 10.59 6.59
N LYS A 30 6.46 10.02 7.09
CA LYS A 30 6.47 8.70 7.71
C LYS A 30 6.28 7.63 6.64
N LEU A 31 6.67 6.39 6.96
CA LEU A 31 6.33 5.25 6.11
C LEU A 31 4.84 4.95 6.29
N GLU A 32 4.04 5.39 5.32
CA GLU A 32 2.61 5.16 5.26
C GLU A 32 2.17 4.97 3.80
N VAL A 33 1.05 4.28 3.62
CA VAL A 33 0.36 4.19 2.33
C VAL A 33 -1.04 4.73 2.51
N HIS A 34 -1.47 5.58 1.58
CA HIS A 34 -2.83 6.10 1.56
C HIS A 34 -3.66 5.16 0.70
N ILE A 35 -4.66 4.54 1.33
CA ILE A 35 -5.63 3.63 0.72
C ILE A 35 -7.01 4.22 0.97
N ASP A 36 -7.84 4.30 -0.06
CA ASP A 36 -9.21 4.77 0.11
C ASP A 36 -10.14 3.68 0.67
N THR A 37 -11.36 4.07 1.01
CA THR A 37 -12.33 3.15 1.61
C THR A 37 -12.69 1.99 0.68
N ASP A 38 -12.80 2.22 -0.63
CA ASP A 38 -13.24 1.20 -1.59
C ASP A 38 -12.12 0.22 -1.91
N GLU A 39 -10.89 0.71 -2.06
CA GLU A 39 -9.67 -0.08 -2.19
C GLU A 39 -9.46 -0.98 -0.97
N GLY A 40 -9.57 -0.40 0.24
CA GLY A 40 -9.45 -1.14 1.50
C GLY A 40 -10.51 -2.23 1.64
N ASN A 41 -11.75 -1.94 1.27
CA ASN A 41 -12.84 -2.93 1.26
C ASN A 41 -12.60 -4.04 0.22
N ALA A 42 -12.15 -3.69 -0.98
CA ALA A 42 -11.91 -4.62 -2.08
C ALA A 42 -10.80 -5.64 -1.76
N CYS A 43 -9.74 -5.18 -1.09
CA CYS A 43 -8.64 -6.05 -0.65
C CYS A 43 -8.85 -6.61 0.77
N GLY A 44 -10.00 -6.38 1.41
CA GLY A 44 -10.30 -6.92 2.74
C GLY A 44 -9.35 -6.45 3.84
N LEU A 45 -8.86 -5.21 3.75
CA LEU A 45 -7.92 -4.61 4.69
C LEU A 45 -8.54 -4.43 6.08
N LYS A 46 -7.84 -4.93 7.11
CA LYS A 46 -8.21 -4.84 8.53
C LYS A 46 -7.06 -4.27 9.35
N PRO A 47 -7.29 -3.83 10.61
CA PRO A 47 -6.23 -3.23 11.45
C PRO A 47 -4.97 -4.08 11.64
N ASP A 48 -5.07 -5.41 11.51
CA ASP A 48 -4.00 -6.39 11.71
C ASP A 48 -3.58 -7.10 10.42
N THR A 49 -4.03 -6.61 9.25
CA THR A 49 -3.64 -7.17 7.95
C THR A 49 -2.18 -6.89 7.65
N PHE A 50 -1.44 -7.93 7.29
CA PHE A 50 -0.04 -7.79 6.91
C PHE A 50 0.07 -7.14 5.52
N CYS A 51 0.96 -6.16 5.40
CA CYS A 51 1.22 -5.41 4.18
C CYS A 51 2.72 -5.24 3.98
N GLU A 52 3.19 -5.40 2.74
CA GLU A 52 4.60 -5.18 2.39
C GLU A 52 4.76 -4.43 1.07
N LEU A 53 5.76 -3.54 1.03
CA LEU A 53 6.17 -2.87 -0.20
C LEU A 53 7.24 -3.73 -0.90
N ILE A 54 6.98 -4.09 -2.15
CA ILE A 54 7.89 -4.84 -3.02
C ILE A 54 8.23 -4.00 -4.26
N LYS A 55 9.38 -4.30 -4.87
CA LYS A 55 9.88 -3.60 -6.05
C LYS A 55 10.08 -4.57 -7.21
#